data_AF-A0A5C8G8R6-F1
#
_entry.id   AF-A0A5C8G8R6-F1
#
_cell.length_a   1.000
_cell.length_b   1.000
_cell.length_c   1.000
_cell.angle_alpha   90.00
_cell.angle_beta   90.00
_cell.angle_gamma   90.00
#
_symmetry.space_group_name_H-M   'P 1'
#
loop_
_entity.id
_entity.type
_entity.pdbx_description
1 polymer ?
#
loop_
_entity_poly.entity_id
_entity_poly.type
_entity_poly.pdbx_seq_one_letter_code
_entity_poly.pdbx_strand_id
1 'polypeptide(L)'
;MFLLMSSAFVRTNVLSTCKAKLPDKFVTSLTNLINYSLQNDMNNSNIQQEKQRFMNGLWPQKTIELSELQHVGENVFALNGIELPADDKFTSSYDQTLGINSSQRVMVKEASGETGLTNYRNYINVASNLQKPKSVVIIASPENHQLAEIVPIVDEYISPTVFFDFAEMMADETGYQISDVRFNNAGKPRITVVYTNPNGRTHRFGPGEDFMMDGFYLTWTPSNVELGHYYERLVCSNGQTVKEERKDNTVYKLSANEIHSIIGRVKNKSFFAICVEQFGKLLKRASSSRISLAEMKRAQKILIAENVNAEKAEHLIPYAEVCSSYQNAGLYDAKKEHLMKGEGTIWDTYNVLTQFASHTTIWKPNDHRRIAIMNGAVGLLKREPDIVNYLDIY
;
A
#
# COMPACT_ATOMS: atom_id res chain seq x y z
N MET A 1 47.74 51.81 11.16
CA MET A 1 48.76 51.72 10.10
C MET A 1 48.81 50.24 9.70
N PHE A 2 47.87 49.81 8.85
CA PHE A 2 48.06 49.50 7.40
C PHE A 2 49.10 48.37 7.17
N LEU A 3 48.93 47.30 6.38
CA LEU A 3 47.98 46.83 5.34
C LEU A 3 48.31 45.35 5.01
N LEU A 4 47.30 44.59 4.54
CA LEU A 4 47.30 43.62 3.40
C LEU A 4 48.31 42.43 3.39
N MET A 5 48.05 41.23 2.84
CA MET A 5 46.91 40.52 2.23
C MET A 5 47.36 39.05 1.96
N SER A 6 46.38 38.17 1.74
CA SER A 6 46.42 37.03 0.79
C SER A 6 46.92 35.62 1.21
N SER A 7 45.95 34.68 1.20
CA SER A 7 45.94 33.33 0.60
C SER A 7 47.07 32.32 0.88
N ALA A 8 46.72 31.13 1.38
CA ALA A 8 46.49 29.93 0.55
C ALA A 8 46.33 28.63 1.36
N PHE A 9 45.39 27.82 0.88
CA PHE A 9 45.16 26.39 1.12
C PHE A 9 46.42 25.51 1.11
N VAL A 10 46.49 24.49 1.98
CA VAL A 10 46.77 23.08 1.60
C VAL A 10 46.13 22.14 2.65
N ARG A 11 45.03 21.44 2.29
CA ARG A 11 44.61 20.18 2.89
C ARG A 11 45.16 19.04 2.02
N THR A 12 45.84 18.10 2.63
CA THR A 12 46.40 16.91 1.99
C THR A 12 45.31 15.93 1.57
N ASN A 13 45.38 15.53 0.31
CA ASN A 13 44.55 14.54 -0.38
C ASN A 13 44.79 13.12 0.14
N VAL A 14 43.70 12.36 0.35
CA VAL A 14 43.67 10.91 0.10
C VAL A 14 42.47 10.63 -0.80
N LEU A 15 42.74 10.54 -2.10
CA LEU A 15 41.78 10.21 -3.17
C LEU A 15 42.50 9.31 -4.18
N SER A 16 42.25 8.00 -4.08
CA SER A 16 42.34 7.02 -5.17
C SER A 16 41.48 5.84 -4.70
N THR A 17 40.50 5.30 -5.44
CA THR A 17 40.31 5.13 -6.87
C THR A 17 38.81 4.99 -7.18
N CYS A 18 38.27 5.84 -8.04
CA CYS A 18 37.15 5.52 -8.94
C CYS A 18 37.11 6.63 -10.02
N LYS A 19 37.83 6.41 -11.12
CA LYS A 19 37.78 7.28 -12.31
C LYS A 19 36.73 6.71 -13.26
N ALA A 20 35.57 7.36 -13.32
CA ALA A 20 34.79 7.49 -14.54
C ALA A 20 34.29 8.94 -14.58
N LYS A 21 34.95 9.79 -15.39
CA LYS A 21 34.48 11.16 -15.68
C LYS A 21 33.25 11.05 -16.57
N LEU A 22 32.06 11.27 -16.02
CA LEU A 22 30.88 11.61 -16.83
C LEU A 22 31.04 13.06 -17.33
N PRO A 23 30.71 13.37 -18.59
CA PRO A 23 30.87 14.71 -19.16
C PRO A 23 29.90 15.71 -18.50
N ASP A 24 30.31 16.97 -18.33
CA ASP A 24 29.56 17.99 -17.58
C ASP A 24 28.11 18.23 -18.07
N LYS A 25 27.81 17.95 -19.35
CA LYS A 25 26.43 17.99 -19.88
C LYS A 25 25.51 16.91 -19.29
N PHE A 26 26.06 15.78 -18.87
CA PHE A 26 25.32 14.74 -18.14
C PHE A 26 25.04 15.17 -16.70
N VAL A 27 25.96 15.89 -16.06
CA VAL A 27 25.74 16.43 -14.71
C VAL A 27 24.60 17.44 -14.73
N THR A 28 24.54 18.35 -15.70
CA THR A 28 23.43 19.32 -15.82
C THR A 28 22.09 18.68 -16.19
N SER A 29 22.11 17.61 -17.00
CA SER A 29 20.90 16.83 -17.33
C SER A 29 20.41 16.01 -16.14
N LEU A 30 21.32 15.46 -15.33
CA LEU A 30 21.01 14.76 -14.09
C LEU A 30 20.47 15.69 -13.01
N THR A 31 20.97 16.93 -12.87
CA THR A 31 20.36 17.91 -11.96
C THR A 31 18.95 18.28 -12.40
N ASN A 32 18.70 18.41 -13.70
CA ASN A 32 17.36 18.70 -14.22
C ASN A 32 16.41 17.50 -14.09
N LEU A 33 16.88 16.26 -14.22
CA LEU A 33 16.09 15.04 -14.00
C LEU A 33 15.82 14.74 -12.52
N ILE A 34 16.77 15.03 -11.64
CA ILE A 34 16.59 14.96 -10.18
C ILE A 34 15.58 16.02 -9.72
N ASN A 35 15.59 17.21 -10.32
CA ASN A 35 14.52 18.19 -10.10
C ASN A 35 13.16 17.73 -10.66
N TYR A 36 13.13 16.94 -11.74
CA TYR A 36 11.87 16.38 -12.28
C TYR A 36 11.24 15.30 -11.40
N SER A 37 12.02 14.58 -10.58
CA SER A 37 11.51 13.57 -9.65
C SER A 37 11.39 14.06 -8.19
N LEU A 38 11.92 15.24 -7.87
CA LEU A 38 11.81 15.89 -6.55
C LEU A 38 11.04 17.23 -6.59
N GLN A 39 10.40 17.58 -7.71
CA GLN A 39 9.48 18.72 -7.83
C GLN A 39 8.23 18.39 -8.65
N ASN A 40 7.44 17.44 -8.18
CA ASN A 40 6.00 17.56 -8.38
C ASN A 40 5.41 18.18 -7.11
N ASP A 41 5.78 19.44 -6.84
CA ASP A 41 4.94 20.28 -6.00
C ASP A 41 3.60 20.38 -6.73
N MET A 42 2.58 19.66 -6.25
CA MET A 42 1.23 19.85 -6.76
C MET A 42 0.74 21.21 -6.25
N ASN A 43 0.78 22.21 -7.13
CA ASN A 43 0.13 23.49 -6.86
C ASN A 43 -1.39 23.29 -6.73
N ASN A 44 -2.09 24.19 -6.04
CA ASN A 44 -3.55 24.13 -5.84
C ASN A 44 -4.34 23.89 -7.14
N SER A 45 -3.84 24.38 -8.29
CA SER A 45 -4.44 24.10 -9.61
C SER A 45 -4.49 22.62 -9.97
N ASN A 46 -3.48 21.84 -9.59
CA ASN A 46 -3.38 20.41 -9.91
C ASN A 46 -4.31 19.58 -9.01
N ILE A 47 -4.45 19.94 -7.73
CA ILE A 47 -5.40 19.27 -6.82
C ILE A 47 -6.83 19.48 -7.30
N GLN A 48 -7.19 20.70 -7.71
CA GLN A 48 -8.52 20.97 -8.26
C GLN A 48 -8.77 20.18 -9.56
N GLN A 49 -7.74 20.00 -10.41
CA GLN A 49 -7.85 19.15 -11.59
C GLN A 49 -8.06 17.68 -11.23
N GLU A 50 -7.32 17.12 -10.26
CA GLU A 50 -7.51 15.74 -9.81
C GLU A 50 -8.86 15.53 -9.13
N LYS A 51 -9.34 16.52 -8.34
CA LYS A 51 -10.70 16.55 -7.80
C LYS A 51 -11.74 16.49 -8.91
N GLN A 52 -11.61 17.32 -9.95
CA GLN A 52 -12.52 17.30 -11.09
C GLN A 52 -12.46 15.98 -11.88
N ARG A 53 -11.26 15.43 -12.12
CA ARG A 53 -11.09 14.12 -12.77
C ARG A 53 -11.77 13.00 -11.99
N PHE A 54 -11.60 12.98 -10.68
CA PHE A 54 -12.29 12.02 -9.81
C PHE A 54 -13.81 12.18 -9.91
N MET A 55 -14.32 13.40 -9.71
CA MET A 55 -15.76 13.66 -9.71
C MET A 55 -16.43 13.32 -11.04
N ASN A 56 -15.78 13.62 -12.17
CA ASN A 56 -16.31 13.33 -13.50
C ASN A 56 -16.29 11.83 -13.84
N GLY A 57 -15.35 11.07 -13.25
CA GLY A 57 -15.24 9.64 -13.49
C GLY A 57 -15.96 8.78 -12.44
N LEU A 58 -16.52 9.38 -11.39
CA LEU A 58 -17.15 8.66 -10.30
C LEU A 58 -18.43 7.97 -10.78
N TRP A 59 -18.52 6.66 -10.55
CA TRP A 59 -19.69 5.88 -10.92
C TRP A 59 -20.95 6.38 -10.18
N PRO A 60 -22.14 6.27 -10.81
CA PRO A 60 -23.40 6.62 -10.16
C PRO A 60 -23.56 5.88 -8.83
N GLN A 61 -23.85 6.65 -7.78
CA GLN A 61 -23.98 6.14 -6.42
C GLN A 61 -25.17 6.76 -5.71
N LYS A 62 -25.79 5.98 -4.82
CA LYS A 62 -26.92 6.44 -4.01
C LYS A 62 -26.80 5.89 -2.60
N THR A 63 -26.98 6.76 -1.61
CA THR A 63 -27.15 6.34 -0.22
C THR A 63 -28.59 5.94 0.02
N ILE A 64 -28.80 4.76 0.60
CA ILE A 64 -30.11 4.20 0.94
C ILE A 64 -30.04 3.54 2.33
N GLU A 65 -31.19 3.32 2.96
CA GLU A 65 -31.27 2.32 4.02
C GLU A 65 -31.23 0.91 3.42
N LEU A 66 -30.51 -0.01 4.05
CA LEU A 66 -30.36 -1.38 3.55
C LEU A 66 -31.71 -2.10 3.44
N SER A 67 -32.66 -1.77 4.32
CA SER A 67 -34.03 -2.27 4.31
C SER A 67 -34.84 -1.87 3.07
N GLU A 68 -34.44 -0.82 2.33
CA GLU A 68 -35.09 -0.45 1.07
C GLU A 68 -34.77 -1.43 -0.06
N LEU A 69 -33.71 -2.22 0.08
CA LEU A 69 -33.25 -3.16 -0.94
C LEU A 69 -33.84 -4.55 -0.69
N GLN A 70 -34.60 -5.06 -1.66
CA GLN A 70 -35.20 -6.40 -1.60
C GLN A 70 -34.57 -7.31 -2.63
N HIS A 71 -34.18 -8.51 -2.25
CA HIS A 71 -33.75 -9.53 -3.20
C HIS A 71 -34.99 -10.15 -3.85
N VAL A 72 -35.04 -10.19 -5.19
CA VAL A 72 -36.23 -10.66 -5.93
C VAL A 72 -35.95 -11.80 -6.90
N GLY A 73 -34.67 -12.03 -7.25
CA GLY A 73 -34.25 -13.13 -8.12
C GLY A 73 -32.74 -13.35 -8.05
N GLU A 74 -32.21 -14.26 -8.86
CA GLU A 74 -30.77 -14.52 -8.90
C GLU A 74 -30.01 -13.26 -9.34
N ASN A 75 -29.29 -12.64 -8.40
CA ASN A 75 -28.61 -11.36 -8.60
C ASN A 75 -29.52 -10.22 -9.10
N VAL A 76 -30.80 -10.22 -8.71
CA VAL A 76 -31.73 -9.12 -9.01
C VAL A 76 -32.28 -8.56 -7.71
N PHE A 77 -32.20 -7.24 -7.58
CA PHE A 77 -32.66 -6.50 -6.42
C PHE A 77 -33.73 -5.49 -6.81
N ALA A 78 -34.79 -5.38 -6.02
CA ALA A 78 -35.78 -4.32 -6.14
C ALA A 78 -35.44 -3.18 -5.19
N LEU A 79 -35.42 -1.95 -5.73
CA LEU A 79 -35.31 -0.70 -4.98
C LEU A 79 -36.47 0.19 -5.37
N ASN A 80 -37.35 0.52 -4.42
CA ASN A 80 -38.57 1.31 -4.67
C ASN A 80 -39.43 0.76 -5.83
N GLY A 81 -39.51 -0.57 -5.94
CA GLY A 81 -40.26 -1.27 -6.99
C GLY A 81 -39.56 -1.36 -8.36
N ILE A 82 -38.35 -0.82 -8.50
CA ILE A 82 -37.55 -0.94 -9.71
C ILE A 82 -36.60 -2.12 -9.55
N GLU A 83 -36.68 -3.09 -10.46
CA GLU A 83 -35.75 -4.21 -10.51
C GLU A 83 -34.41 -3.78 -11.14
N LEU A 84 -33.33 -4.07 -10.44
CA LEU A 84 -31.98 -3.72 -10.79
C LEU A 84 -31.15 -5.01 -10.83
N PRO A 85 -30.55 -5.37 -11.98
CA PRO A 85 -29.59 -6.45 -12.02
C PRO A 85 -28.34 -6.06 -11.21
N ALA A 86 -27.67 -7.05 -10.65
CA ALA A 86 -26.44 -6.91 -9.90
C ALA A 86 -25.40 -7.91 -10.39
N ASP A 87 -24.11 -7.59 -10.19
CA ASP A 87 -23.06 -8.58 -10.39
C ASP A 87 -22.85 -9.47 -9.15
N ASP A 88 -22.13 -10.58 -9.33
CA ASP A 88 -21.83 -11.53 -8.25
C ASP A 88 -21.07 -10.88 -7.09
N LYS A 89 -20.28 -9.84 -7.38
CA LYS A 89 -19.50 -9.12 -6.39
C LYS A 89 -20.41 -8.31 -5.49
N PHE A 90 -21.37 -7.58 -6.06
CA PHE A 90 -22.41 -6.87 -5.32
C PHE A 90 -23.18 -7.81 -4.41
N THR A 91 -23.67 -8.94 -4.93
CA THR A 91 -24.42 -9.93 -4.13
C THR A 91 -23.56 -10.48 -2.99
N SER A 92 -22.28 -10.74 -3.23
CA SER A 92 -21.35 -11.20 -2.20
C SER A 92 -21.09 -10.13 -1.12
N SER A 93 -20.91 -8.87 -1.52
CA SER A 93 -20.76 -7.72 -0.60
C SER A 93 -22.05 -7.48 0.20
N TYR A 94 -23.23 -7.68 -0.40
CA TYR A 94 -24.53 -7.59 0.26
C TYR A 94 -24.69 -8.68 1.33
N ASP A 95 -24.39 -9.94 0.98
CA ASP A 95 -24.41 -11.07 1.93
C ASP A 95 -23.47 -10.78 3.12
N GLN A 96 -22.27 -10.28 2.86
CA GLN A 96 -21.31 -9.89 3.91
C GLN A 96 -21.85 -8.76 4.79
N THR A 97 -22.55 -7.78 4.21
CA THR A 97 -23.17 -6.66 4.95
C THR A 97 -24.32 -7.13 5.86
N LEU A 98 -25.04 -8.17 5.44
CA LEU A 98 -26.04 -8.86 6.26
C LEU A 98 -25.43 -9.78 7.32
N GLY A 99 -24.15 -10.14 7.19
CA GLY A 99 -23.48 -11.12 8.06
C GLY A 99 -23.75 -12.57 7.64
N ILE A 100 -24.17 -12.80 6.39
CA ILE A 100 -24.36 -14.13 5.82
C ILE A 100 -23.01 -14.58 5.26
N ASN A 101 -22.49 -15.69 5.79
CA ASN A 101 -21.25 -16.27 5.29
C ASN A 101 -21.49 -17.25 4.11
N SER A 102 -20.43 -17.60 3.39
CA SER A 102 -20.51 -18.49 2.22
C SER A 102 -21.10 -19.87 2.53
N SER A 103 -20.82 -20.42 3.71
CA SER A 103 -21.35 -21.73 4.13
C SER A 103 -22.87 -21.71 4.35
N GLN A 104 -23.39 -20.65 4.97
CA GLN A 104 -24.83 -20.45 5.16
C GLN A 104 -25.53 -20.27 3.82
N ARG A 105 -24.93 -19.49 2.91
CA ARG A 105 -25.45 -19.29 1.55
C ARG A 105 -25.59 -20.61 0.79
N VAL A 106 -24.54 -21.42 0.78
CA VAL A 106 -24.53 -22.73 0.11
C VAL A 106 -25.57 -23.67 0.73
N MET A 107 -25.58 -23.78 2.07
CA MET A 107 -26.52 -24.65 2.79
C MET A 107 -27.99 -24.31 2.48
N VAL A 108 -28.36 -23.02 2.52
CA VAL A 108 -29.75 -22.61 2.24
C VAL A 108 -30.11 -22.82 0.77
N LYS A 109 -29.19 -22.52 -0.16
CA LYS A 109 -29.41 -22.74 -1.60
C LYS A 109 -29.58 -24.24 -1.92
N GLU A 110 -28.80 -25.12 -1.30
CA GLU A 110 -28.92 -26.57 -1.45
C GLU A 110 -30.23 -27.11 -0.85
N ALA A 111 -30.64 -26.62 0.31
CA ALA A 111 -31.84 -27.10 1.00
C ALA A 111 -33.16 -26.57 0.42
N SER A 112 -33.16 -25.36 -0.14
CA SER A 112 -34.41 -24.64 -0.48
C SER A 112 -34.38 -23.91 -1.82
N GLY A 113 -33.33 -24.10 -2.62
CA GLY A 113 -33.17 -23.45 -3.92
C GLY A 113 -32.96 -21.94 -3.82
N GLU A 114 -32.96 -21.27 -4.98
CA GLU A 114 -32.72 -19.83 -5.08
C GLU A 114 -33.83 -18.99 -4.42
N THR A 115 -35.09 -19.45 -4.52
CA THR A 115 -36.22 -18.81 -3.83
C THR A 115 -36.04 -18.85 -2.31
N GLY A 116 -35.58 -19.98 -1.76
CA GLY A 116 -35.29 -20.12 -0.34
C GLY A 116 -34.18 -19.18 0.12
N LEU A 117 -33.10 -19.07 -0.66
CA LEU A 117 -32.00 -18.14 -0.37
C LEU A 117 -32.45 -16.69 -0.44
N THR A 118 -33.28 -16.34 -1.42
CA THR A 118 -33.88 -15.00 -1.56
C THR A 118 -34.72 -14.63 -0.33
N ASN A 119 -35.61 -15.54 0.09
CA ASN A 119 -36.43 -15.33 1.28
C ASN A 119 -35.59 -15.21 2.55
N TYR A 120 -34.53 -16.02 2.68
CA TYR A 120 -33.59 -15.96 3.80
C TYR A 120 -32.87 -14.60 3.86
N ARG A 121 -32.34 -14.12 2.73
CA ARG A 121 -31.70 -12.79 2.62
C ARG A 121 -32.66 -11.68 3.04
N ASN A 122 -33.88 -11.68 2.51
CA ASN A 122 -34.89 -10.67 2.81
C ASN A 122 -35.29 -10.70 4.30
N TYR A 123 -35.45 -11.89 4.87
CA TYR A 123 -35.74 -12.05 6.30
C TYR A 123 -34.62 -11.47 7.17
N ILE A 124 -33.35 -11.82 6.90
CA ILE A 124 -32.21 -11.28 7.64
C ILE A 124 -32.08 -9.77 7.45
N ASN A 125 -32.33 -9.26 6.24
CA ASN A 125 -32.31 -7.83 5.97
C ASN A 125 -33.32 -7.08 6.85
N VAL A 126 -34.60 -7.50 6.82
CA VAL A 126 -35.63 -6.89 7.67
C VAL A 126 -35.26 -7.03 9.15
N ALA A 127 -34.97 -8.25 9.60
CA ALA A 127 -34.68 -8.52 11.01
C ALA A 127 -33.49 -7.71 11.56
N SER A 128 -32.40 -7.60 10.79
CA SER A 128 -31.19 -6.89 11.22
C SER A 128 -31.31 -5.38 11.20
N ASN A 129 -32.28 -4.83 10.46
CA ASN A 129 -32.50 -3.38 10.34
C ASN A 129 -33.67 -2.85 11.20
N LEU A 130 -34.47 -3.72 11.83
CA LEU A 130 -35.62 -3.31 12.67
C LEU A 130 -35.25 -2.38 13.83
N GLN A 131 -34.15 -2.65 14.53
CA GLN A 131 -33.74 -1.87 15.71
C GLN A 131 -32.72 -0.78 15.39
N LYS A 132 -31.85 -1.04 14.42
CA LYS A 132 -30.79 -0.12 14.00
C LYS A 132 -30.65 -0.19 12.48
N PRO A 133 -31.40 0.64 11.74
CA PRO A 133 -31.29 0.72 10.29
C PRO A 133 -29.84 0.98 9.88
N LYS A 134 -29.32 0.14 8.99
CA LYS A 134 -28.01 0.29 8.39
C LYS A 134 -28.15 1.12 7.12
N SER A 135 -27.39 2.20 7.02
CA SER A 135 -27.25 2.93 5.77
C SER A 135 -26.14 2.33 4.92
N VAL A 136 -26.34 2.31 3.61
CA VAL A 136 -25.38 1.80 2.63
C VAL A 136 -25.31 2.74 1.44
N VAL A 137 -24.16 2.75 0.77
CA VAL A 137 -24.01 3.35 -0.56
C VAL A 137 -24.02 2.23 -1.58
N ILE A 138 -25.00 2.25 -2.47
CA ILE A 138 -25.03 1.38 -3.65
C ILE A 138 -24.36 2.10 -4.82
N ILE A 139 -23.60 1.35 -5.61
CA ILE A 139 -22.83 1.86 -6.74
C ILE A 139 -23.18 1.05 -7.98
N ALA A 140 -23.53 1.74 -9.06
CA ALA A 140 -23.89 1.11 -10.33
C ALA A 140 -22.76 1.26 -11.35
N SER A 141 -22.48 0.20 -12.10
CA SER A 141 -21.60 0.27 -13.27
C SER A 141 -22.32 1.00 -14.41
N PRO A 142 -21.78 2.12 -14.91
CA PRO A 142 -22.35 2.80 -16.06
C PRO A 142 -22.19 1.99 -17.36
N GLU A 143 -21.21 1.09 -17.41
CA GLU A 143 -20.90 0.27 -18.59
C GLU A 143 -21.86 -0.91 -18.72
N ASN A 144 -22.14 -1.58 -17.59
CA ASN A 144 -22.94 -2.82 -17.57
C ASN A 144 -24.39 -2.59 -17.15
N HIS A 145 -24.76 -1.36 -16.78
CA HIS A 145 -26.11 -1.01 -16.30
C HIS A 145 -26.62 -1.89 -15.14
N GLN A 146 -25.72 -2.26 -14.23
CA GLN A 146 -26.01 -3.14 -13.10
C GLN A 146 -25.37 -2.62 -11.80
N LEU A 147 -25.91 -3.04 -10.66
CA LEU A 147 -25.30 -2.81 -9.35
C LEU A 147 -23.97 -3.57 -9.25
N ALA A 148 -22.91 -2.88 -8.83
CA ALA A 148 -21.54 -3.40 -8.87
C ALA A 148 -20.82 -3.36 -7.52
N GLU A 149 -21.25 -2.49 -6.60
CA GLU A 149 -20.73 -2.47 -5.23
C GLU A 149 -21.77 -1.97 -4.24
N ILE A 150 -21.65 -2.44 -3.00
CA ILE A 150 -22.40 -1.93 -1.85
C ILE A 150 -21.43 -1.66 -0.70
N VAL A 151 -21.45 -0.44 -0.18
CA VAL A 151 -20.54 0.01 0.89
C VAL A 151 -21.34 0.35 2.14
N PRO A 152 -21.19 -0.39 3.25
CA PRO A 152 -21.87 -0.05 4.49
C PRO A 152 -21.33 1.24 5.09
N ILE A 153 -22.25 2.13 5.49
CA ILE A 153 -21.93 3.35 6.22
C ILE A 153 -21.91 3.04 7.72
N VAL A 154 -20.79 3.33 8.36
CA VAL A 154 -20.59 3.03 9.79
C VAL A 154 -21.14 4.14 10.69
N ASP A 155 -20.92 5.40 10.32
CA ASP A 155 -21.43 6.58 11.03
C ASP A 155 -22.10 7.53 10.04
N GLU A 156 -21.33 8.12 9.11
CA GLU A 156 -21.86 9.06 8.11
C GLU A 156 -21.29 8.80 6.72
N TYR A 157 -22.07 9.09 5.68
CA TYR A 157 -21.55 9.11 4.31
C TYR A 157 -20.63 10.33 4.13
N ILE A 158 -19.35 10.07 3.85
CA ILE A 158 -18.37 11.13 3.63
C ILE A 158 -18.32 11.40 2.13
N SER A 159 -18.84 12.55 1.69
CA SER A 159 -18.79 12.90 0.27
C SER A 159 -17.35 13.16 -0.19
N PRO A 160 -17.01 12.85 -1.46
CA PRO A 160 -15.68 13.14 -2.00
C PRO A 160 -15.31 14.62 -1.90
N THR A 161 -16.28 15.53 -2.11
CA THR A 161 -16.06 16.97 -2.01
C THR A 161 -15.60 17.36 -0.60
N VAL A 162 -16.30 16.89 0.44
CA VAL A 162 -15.93 17.14 1.84
C VAL A 162 -14.56 16.55 2.15
N PHE A 163 -14.24 15.38 1.60
CA PHE A 163 -12.91 14.79 1.76
C PHE A 163 -11.80 15.63 1.12
N PHE A 164 -11.99 16.12 -0.12
CA PHE A 164 -11.00 16.98 -0.77
C PHE A 164 -10.83 18.31 -0.02
N ASP A 165 -11.92 18.91 0.45
CA ASP A 165 -11.84 20.15 1.24
C ASP A 165 -11.08 19.91 2.56
N PHE A 166 -11.29 18.76 3.20
CA PHE A 166 -10.49 18.32 4.35
C PHE A 166 -9.02 18.07 4.01
N ALA A 167 -8.74 17.47 2.85
CA ALA A 167 -7.37 17.21 2.39
C ALA A 167 -6.59 18.52 2.15
N GLU A 168 -7.22 19.50 1.52
CA GLU A 168 -6.65 20.85 1.33
C GLU A 168 -6.40 21.54 2.68
N MET A 169 -7.39 21.52 3.57
CA MET A 169 -7.26 22.05 4.94
C MET A 169 -6.11 21.36 5.71
N MET A 170 -5.94 20.05 5.53
CA MET A 170 -4.87 19.29 6.18
C MET A 170 -3.49 19.82 5.79
N ALA A 171 -3.27 20.12 4.51
CA ALA A 171 -2.03 20.70 4.02
C ALA A 171 -1.78 22.09 4.63
N ASP A 172 -2.78 22.97 4.57
CA ASP A 172 -2.70 24.34 5.08
C ASP A 172 -2.41 24.37 6.58
N GLU A 173 -3.11 23.54 7.36
CA GLU A 173 -2.98 23.52 8.81
C GLU A 173 -1.67 22.92 9.28
N THR A 174 -1.16 21.90 8.60
CA THR A 174 0.05 21.16 9.04
C THR A 174 1.34 21.70 8.45
N GLY A 175 1.26 22.52 7.38
CA GLY A 175 2.42 22.99 6.62
C GLY A 175 3.05 21.90 5.73
N TYR A 176 2.36 20.78 5.55
CA TYR A 176 2.74 19.72 4.62
C TYR A 176 2.26 20.05 3.21
N GLN A 177 2.93 19.46 2.22
CA GLN A 177 2.55 19.62 0.82
C GLN A 177 1.90 18.34 0.31
N ILE A 178 0.87 18.48 -0.50
CA ILE A 178 0.28 17.34 -1.21
C ILE A 178 1.21 17.02 -2.39
N SER A 179 1.78 15.81 -2.40
CA SER A 179 2.75 15.37 -3.40
C SER A 179 2.14 14.45 -4.45
N ASP A 180 1.07 13.74 -4.11
CA ASP A 180 0.43 12.75 -4.98
C ASP A 180 -1.04 12.55 -4.60
N VAL A 181 -1.88 12.30 -5.60
CA VAL A 181 -3.30 11.96 -5.45
C VAL A 181 -3.58 10.79 -6.38
N ARG A 182 -3.91 9.65 -5.79
CA ARG A 182 -4.29 8.42 -6.51
C ARG A 182 -5.73 8.10 -6.24
N PHE A 183 -6.46 7.68 -7.26
CA PHE A 183 -7.84 7.24 -7.07
C PHE A 183 -8.22 6.08 -7.99
N ASN A 184 -9.25 5.37 -7.56
CA ASN A 184 -9.98 4.40 -8.37
C ASN A 184 -11.47 4.76 -8.31
N ASN A 185 -12.10 4.83 -9.46
CA ASN A 185 -13.53 5.14 -9.60
C ASN A 185 -14.38 3.90 -9.90
N ALA A 186 -13.75 2.78 -10.27
CA ALA A 186 -14.43 1.54 -10.60
C ALA A 186 -14.60 0.64 -9.37
N GLY A 187 -15.78 0.03 -9.23
CA GLY A 187 -16.09 -0.83 -8.09
C GLY A 187 -16.17 -0.05 -6.78
N LYS A 188 -15.29 -0.34 -5.81
CA LYS A 188 -15.24 0.37 -4.52
C LYS A 188 -14.37 1.62 -4.67
N PRO A 189 -14.96 2.83 -4.70
CA PRO A 189 -14.21 4.04 -4.95
C PRO A 189 -13.27 4.33 -3.79
N ARG A 190 -12.05 4.74 -4.13
CA ARG A 190 -11.00 5.05 -3.16
C ARG A 190 -10.20 6.24 -3.67
N ILE A 191 -9.90 7.18 -2.77
CA ILE A 191 -8.94 8.26 -3.01
C ILE A 191 -7.80 8.10 -2.00
N THR A 192 -6.57 8.37 -2.41
CA THR A 192 -5.39 8.42 -1.54
C THR A 192 -4.63 9.68 -1.84
N VAL A 193 -4.58 10.60 -0.87
CA VAL A 193 -3.80 11.83 -0.93
C VAL A 193 -2.54 11.64 -0.11
N VAL A 194 -1.39 11.94 -0.69
CA VAL A 194 -0.06 11.76 -0.09
C VAL A 194 0.50 13.13 0.27
N TYR A 195 1.06 13.22 1.48
CA TYR A 195 1.61 14.43 2.04
C TYR A 195 3.10 14.26 2.35
N THR A 196 3.92 15.18 1.85
CA THR A 196 5.36 15.26 2.11
C THR A 196 5.66 16.43 3.04
N ASN A 197 6.64 16.23 3.93
CA ASN A 197 7.16 17.32 4.75
C ASN A 197 8.24 18.08 3.95
N PRO A 198 8.02 19.37 3.60
CA PRO A 198 9.03 20.14 2.85
C PRO A 198 10.32 20.36 3.66
N ASN A 199 10.24 20.31 4.98
CA ASN A 199 11.38 20.41 5.90
C ASN A 199 11.82 19.03 6.42
N GLY A 200 11.51 18.00 5.64
CA GLY A 200 11.72 16.63 6.02
C GLY A 200 13.19 16.28 6.22
N ARG A 201 13.43 15.21 6.99
CA ARG A 201 14.77 14.71 7.28
C ARG A 201 14.89 13.25 6.93
N THR A 202 16.02 12.92 6.32
CA THR A 202 16.40 11.54 6.08
C THR A 202 16.70 10.83 7.40
N HIS A 203 16.05 9.69 7.59
CA HIS A 203 16.28 8.76 8.69
C HIS A 203 17.26 7.69 8.25
N ARG A 204 18.43 7.64 8.91
CA ARG A 204 19.49 6.69 8.59
C ARG A 204 19.46 5.50 9.53
N PHE A 205 19.39 4.31 8.96
CA PHE A 205 19.40 3.06 9.73
C PHE A 205 20.67 2.22 9.50
N GLY A 206 21.57 2.67 8.64
CA GLY A 206 22.86 2.01 8.36
C GLY A 206 23.66 2.76 7.28
N PRO A 207 24.86 2.27 6.92
CA PRO A 207 25.59 2.78 5.76
C PRO A 207 24.78 2.58 4.47
N GLY A 208 24.43 3.68 3.80
CA GLY A 208 23.65 3.64 2.56
C GLY A 208 22.17 3.29 2.74
N GLU A 209 21.65 3.28 3.98
CA GLU A 209 20.26 2.95 4.30
C GLU A 209 19.53 4.16 4.83
N ASP A 210 19.09 4.98 3.89
CA ASP A 210 18.46 6.27 4.10
C ASP A 210 16.96 6.18 3.77
N PHE A 211 16.09 6.75 4.60
CA PHE A 211 14.64 6.68 4.46
C PHE A 211 13.98 8.04 4.70
N MET A 212 12.97 8.40 3.91
CA MET A 212 12.01 9.45 4.29
C MET A 212 10.84 8.80 5.02
N MET A 213 10.53 9.28 6.22
CA MET A 213 9.50 8.68 7.10
C MET A 213 8.62 9.72 7.79
N ASP A 214 8.74 10.96 7.37
CA ASP A 214 8.05 12.12 7.92
C ASP A 214 6.82 12.52 7.11
N GLY A 215 6.50 11.77 6.04
CA GLY A 215 5.28 11.90 5.25
C GLY A 215 4.13 11.04 5.78
N PHE A 216 2.91 11.40 5.36
CA PHE A 216 1.69 10.65 5.70
C PHE A 216 0.73 10.61 4.51
N TYR A 217 -0.35 9.87 4.63
CA TYR A 217 -1.42 9.84 3.64
C TYR A 217 -2.79 9.89 4.30
N LEU A 218 -3.76 10.38 3.53
CA LEU A 218 -5.18 10.21 3.81
C LEU A 218 -5.79 9.32 2.74
N THR A 219 -6.49 8.27 3.17
CA THR A 219 -7.28 7.41 2.29
C THR A 219 -8.76 7.65 2.55
N TRP A 220 -9.54 7.88 1.51
CA TRP A 220 -10.99 7.99 1.58
C TRP A 220 -11.68 6.80 0.93
N THR A 221 -12.77 6.37 1.55
CA THR A 221 -13.85 5.60 0.96
C THR A 221 -15.18 6.24 1.37
N PRO A 222 -16.32 5.92 0.75
CA PRO A 222 -17.63 6.47 1.14
C PRO A 222 -17.97 6.37 2.64
N SER A 223 -17.38 5.42 3.35
CA SER A 223 -17.69 5.08 4.75
C SER A 223 -16.66 5.60 5.76
N ASN A 224 -15.45 5.96 5.32
CA ASN A 224 -14.38 6.37 6.24
C ASN A 224 -13.25 7.14 5.59
N VAL A 225 -12.51 7.84 6.44
CA VAL A 225 -11.19 8.40 6.14
C VAL A 225 -10.16 7.73 7.04
N GLU A 226 -9.07 7.26 6.44
CA GLU A 226 -7.94 6.65 7.12
C GLU A 226 -6.73 7.58 7.06
N LEU A 227 -6.12 7.82 8.22
CA LEU A 227 -4.81 8.44 8.33
C LEU A 227 -3.77 7.35 8.50
N GLY A 228 -2.67 7.47 7.76
CA GLY A 228 -1.55 6.56 7.90
C GLY A 228 -0.21 7.18 7.55
N HIS A 229 0.86 6.56 8.01
CA HIS A 229 2.23 6.89 7.62
C HIS A 229 2.67 6.16 6.36
N TYR A 230 3.70 6.71 5.73
CA TYR A 230 4.50 5.90 4.84
C TYR A 230 5.99 6.07 5.11
N TYR A 231 6.76 5.09 4.65
CA TYR A 231 8.19 5.26 4.50
C TYR A 231 8.59 5.10 3.05
N GLU A 232 9.63 5.82 2.67
CA GLU A 232 10.22 5.81 1.35
C GLU A 232 11.72 5.53 1.49
N ARG A 233 12.18 4.40 0.94
CA ARG A 233 13.61 4.05 0.98
C ARG A 233 14.37 4.82 -0.11
N LEU A 234 15.38 5.59 0.30
CA LEU A 234 16.24 6.43 -0.55
C LEU A 234 17.50 5.71 -1.02
N VAL A 235 17.36 4.43 -1.39
CA VAL A 235 18.48 3.62 -1.86
C VAL A 235 18.47 3.59 -3.39
N CYS A 236 19.24 4.54 -3.94
CA CYS A 236 19.94 4.54 -5.24
C CYS A 236 19.48 5.51 -6.34
N SER A 237 20.49 5.99 -7.07
CA SER A 237 20.53 7.02 -8.11
C SER A 237 19.67 6.79 -9.36
N ASN A 238 18.90 5.70 -9.43
CA ASN A 238 18.07 5.32 -10.58
C ASN A 238 16.55 5.34 -10.29
N GLY A 239 16.12 5.97 -9.19
CA GLY A 239 14.82 6.65 -9.18
C GLY A 239 13.56 5.78 -9.09
N GLN A 240 13.60 4.67 -8.35
CA GLN A 240 12.36 4.03 -7.95
C GLN A 240 12.38 3.69 -6.47
N THR A 241 11.48 4.35 -5.75
CA THR A 241 11.34 4.28 -4.31
C THR A 241 10.19 3.35 -3.95
N VAL A 242 10.31 2.67 -2.79
CA VAL A 242 9.22 1.85 -2.25
C VAL A 242 8.50 2.67 -1.22
N LYS A 243 7.28 3.07 -1.55
CA LYS A 243 6.37 3.72 -0.62
C LYS A 243 5.49 2.65 0.03
N GLU A 244 5.69 2.41 1.31
CA GLU A 244 4.83 1.49 2.08
C GLU A 244 3.88 2.26 2.96
N GLU A 245 2.59 1.95 2.89
CA GLU A 245 1.52 2.62 3.64
C GLU A 245 1.12 1.81 4.87
N ARG A 246 1.05 2.47 6.04
CA ARG A 246 0.56 1.90 7.29
C ARG A 246 -0.57 2.74 7.86
N LYS A 247 -1.70 2.10 8.14
CA LYS A 247 -2.86 2.71 8.79
C LYS A 247 -2.64 2.90 10.29
N ASP A 248 -2.90 4.12 10.78
CA ASP A 248 -2.76 4.48 12.20
C ASP A 248 -4.08 4.92 12.83
N ASN A 249 -4.96 5.53 12.04
CA ASN A 249 -6.26 5.99 12.52
C ASN A 249 -7.34 5.90 11.44
N THR A 250 -8.59 5.69 11.85
CA THR A 250 -9.77 5.72 10.98
C THR A 250 -10.86 6.52 11.66
N VAL A 251 -11.48 7.39 10.89
CA VAL A 251 -12.70 8.10 11.27
C VAL A 251 -13.81 7.75 10.29
N TYR A 252 -15.03 7.67 10.81
CA TYR A 252 -16.23 7.29 10.06
C TYR A 252 -17.14 8.48 9.74
N LYS A 253 -16.69 9.69 10.11
CA LYS A 253 -17.29 10.98 9.78
C LYS A 253 -16.23 12.08 9.83
N LEU A 254 -16.51 13.23 9.21
CA LEU A 254 -15.66 14.42 9.24
C LEU A 254 -16.33 15.58 9.99
N SER A 255 -16.67 15.34 11.26
CA SER A 255 -17.12 16.43 12.15
C SER A 255 -15.94 17.33 12.54
N ALA A 256 -16.21 18.55 12.99
CA ALA A 256 -15.16 19.48 13.44
C ALA A 256 -14.21 18.86 14.47
N ASN A 257 -14.74 18.07 15.42
CA ASN A 257 -13.92 17.39 16.42
C ASN A 257 -12.97 16.36 15.80
N GLU A 258 -13.43 15.58 14.82
CA GLU A 258 -12.58 14.57 14.18
C GLU A 258 -11.53 15.19 13.27
N ILE A 259 -11.88 16.27 12.57
CA ILE A 259 -10.94 17.07 11.78
C ILE A 259 -9.83 17.60 12.69
N HIS A 260 -10.19 18.27 13.80
CA HIS A 260 -9.22 18.79 14.76
C HIS A 260 -8.37 17.68 15.40
N SER A 261 -8.97 16.52 15.69
CA SER A 261 -8.28 15.35 16.23
C SER A 261 -7.21 14.82 15.27
N ILE A 262 -7.56 14.64 13.98
CA ILE A 262 -6.62 14.17 12.95
C ILE A 262 -5.48 15.17 12.72
N ILE A 263 -5.81 16.45 12.55
CA ILE A 263 -4.81 17.52 12.38
C ILE A 263 -3.87 17.58 13.60
N GLY A 264 -4.45 17.53 14.80
CA GLY A 264 -3.69 17.54 16.06
C GLY A 264 -2.74 16.35 16.19
N ARG A 265 -3.13 15.17 15.70
CA ARG A 265 -2.25 13.99 15.65
C ARG A 265 -1.06 14.22 14.74
N VAL A 266 -1.26 14.71 13.52
CA VAL A 266 -0.15 14.96 12.58
C VAL A 266 0.79 16.06 13.08
N LYS A 267 0.25 17.11 13.70
CA LYS A 267 1.06 18.17 14.35
C LYS A 267 1.88 17.65 15.53
N ASN A 268 1.48 16.53 16.15
CA ASN A 268 2.21 15.95 17.26
C ASN A 268 3.43 15.16 16.77
N LYS A 269 4.62 15.57 17.21
CA LYS A 269 5.90 14.91 16.88
C LYS A 269 5.93 13.42 17.24
N SER A 270 5.15 12.98 18.22
CA SER A 270 5.09 11.56 18.60
C SER A 270 4.51 10.69 17.48
N PHE A 271 3.67 11.24 16.60
CA PHE A 271 3.06 10.53 15.49
C PHE A 271 4.13 9.89 14.61
N PHE A 272 5.05 10.69 14.07
CA PHE A 272 6.15 10.18 13.25
C PHE A 272 7.20 9.40 14.06
N ALA A 273 7.47 9.78 15.31
CA ALA A 273 8.44 9.07 16.15
C ALA A 273 8.06 7.59 16.33
N ILE A 274 6.76 7.29 16.50
CA ILE A 274 6.26 5.92 16.61
C ILE A 274 6.51 5.14 15.32
N CYS A 275 6.30 5.75 14.15
CA CYS A 275 6.54 5.11 12.86
C CYS A 275 8.03 4.73 12.70
N VAL A 276 8.94 5.67 12.99
CA VAL A 276 10.39 5.44 12.92
C VAL A 276 10.83 4.34 13.88
N GLU A 277 10.32 4.33 15.11
CA GLU A 277 10.64 3.29 16.10
C GLU A 277 10.14 1.91 15.63
N GLN A 278 8.91 1.83 15.13
CA GLN A 278 8.33 0.59 14.64
C GLN A 278 9.09 0.03 13.42
N PHE A 279 9.48 0.89 12.48
CA PHE A 279 10.31 0.47 11.36
C PHE A 279 11.69 0.02 11.83
N GLY A 280 12.31 0.74 12.78
CA GLY A 280 13.57 0.32 13.40
C GLY A 280 13.48 -1.07 14.05
N LYS A 281 12.35 -1.42 14.67
CA LYS A 281 12.09 -2.77 15.19
C LYS A 281 11.99 -3.82 14.09
N LEU A 282 11.29 -3.52 12.99
CA LEU A 282 11.20 -4.41 11.82
C LEU A 282 12.58 -4.67 11.22
N LEU A 283 13.36 -3.60 11.03
CA LEU A 283 14.72 -3.70 10.51
C LEU A 283 15.60 -4.54 11.43
N LYS A 284 15.64 -4.21 12.72
CA LYS A 284 16.43 -4.95 13.71
C LYS A 284 16.08 -6.44 13.71
N ARG A 285 14.79 -6.76 13.67
CA ARG A 285 14.31 -8.15 13.56
C ARG A 285 14.85 -8.79 12.28
N ALA A 286 14.61 -8.19 11.13
CA ALA A 286 15.02 -8.74 9.84
C ALA A 286 16.54 -8.91 9.69
N SER A 287 17.34 -8.00 10.27
CA SER A 287 18.81 -8.10 10.25
C SER A 287 19.34 -9.15 11.24
N SER A 288 18.58 -9.50 12.28
CA SER A 288 18.99 -10.52 13.26
C SER A 288 18.44 -11.92 12.96
N SER A 289 17.33 -12.00 12.23
CA SER A 289 16.67 -13.26 11.91
C SER A 289 17.28 -13.88 10.66
N ARG A 290 17.73 -15.14 10.80
CA ARG A 290 18.08 -15.98 9.65
C ARG A 290 16.84 -16.21 8.80
N ILE A 291 17.03 -16.15 7.48
CA ILE A 291 15.97 -16.51 6.55
C ILE A 291 15.78 -18.03 6.55
N SER A 292 14.54 -18.51 6.41
CA SER A 292 14.24 -19.92 6.22
C SER A 292 14.37 -20.34 4.75
N LEU A 293 14.53 -21.64 4.49
CA LEU A 293 14.49 -22.19 3.15
C LEU A 293 13.12 -21.91 2.48
N ALA A 294 12.03 -21.93 3.24
CA ALA A 294 10.70 -21.55 2.75
C ALA A 294 10.59 -20.07 2.38
N GLU A 295 11.20 -19.17 3.15
CA GLU A 295 11.24 -17.74 2.86
C GLU A 295 12.10 -17.43 1.63
N MET A 296 13.25 -18.09 1.47
CA MET A 296 14.07 -18.01 0.25
C MET A 296 13.26 -18.46 -0.98
N LYS A 297 12.54 -19.59 -0.87
CA LYS A 297 11.66 -20.08 -1.93
C LYS A 297 10.57 -19.08 -2.31
N ARG A 298 9.97 -18.42 -1.32
CA ARG A 298 8.98 -17.36 -1.55
C ARG A 298 9.61 -16.15 -2.24
N ALA A 299 10.80 -15.72 -1.80
CA ALA A 299 11.53 -14.63 -2.43
C ALA A 299 11.87 -14.93 -3.91
N GLN A 300 12.30 -16.16 -4.21
CA GLN A 300 12.56 -16.59 -5.58
C GLN A 300 11.27 -16.61 -6.43
N LYS A 301 10.15 -17.07 -5.86
CA LYS A 301 8.85 -17.04 -6.54
C LYS A 301 8.40 -15.62 -6.92
N ILE A 302 8.71 -14.61 -6.11
CA ILE A 302 8.42 -13.21 -6.45
C ILE A 302 9.16 -12.83 -7.74
N LEU A 303 10.46 -13.16 -7.85
CA LEU A 303 11.25 -12.88 -9.06
C LEU A 303 10.68 -13.62 -10.29
N ILE A 304 10.38 -14.91 -10.15
CA ILE A 304 9.89 -15.75 -11.25
C ILE A 304 8.50 -15.29 -11.74
N ALA A 305 7.60 -14.92 -10.82
CA ALA A 305 6.28 -14.41 -11.16
C ALA A 305 6.35 -13.14 -12.05
N GLU A 306 7.37 -12.32 -11.84
CA GLU A 306 7.63 -11.13 -12.63
C GLU A 306 8.51 -11.37 -13.88
N ASN A 307 8.61 -12.64 -14.31
CA ASN A 307 9.37 -13.09 -15.50
C ASN A 307 10.89 -12.89 -15.41
N VAL A 308 11.47 -12.93 -14.21
CA VAL A 308 12.92 -13.11 -14.06
C VAL A 308 13.25 -14.56 -14.36
N ASN A 309 14.23 -14.80 -15.24
CA ASN A 309 14.70 -16.16 -15.57
C ASN A 309 15.11 -16.91 -14.29
N ALA A 310 14.71 -18.19 -14.19
CA ALA A 310 15.01 -19.07 -13.07
C ALA A 310 16.49 -19.13 -12.70
N GLU A 311 17.41 -19.18 -13.67
CA GLU A 311 18.86 -19.16 -13.42
C GLU A 311 19.30 -17.85 -12.75
N LYS A 312 18.76 -16.72 -13.21
CA LYS A 312 19.05 -15.42 -12.61
C LYS A 312 18.41 -15.29 -11.22
N ALA A 313 17.22 -15.83 -11.04
CA ALA A 313 16.53 -15.84 -9.76
C ALA A 313 17.27 -16.71 -8.72
N GLU A 314 17.83 -17.85 -9.12
CA GLU A 314 18.71 -18.69 -8.30
C GLU A 314 20.01 -17.96 -7.94
N HIS A 315 20.64 -17.27 -8.91
CA HIS A 315 21.84 -16.48 -8.61
C HIS A 315 21.58 -15.31 -7.64
N LEU A 316 20.37 -14.74 -7.64
CA LEU A 316 20.00 -13.69 -6.69
C LEU A 316 19.65 -14.28 -5.32
N ILE A 317 18.85 -15.34 -5.29
CA ILE A 317 18.40 -16.04 -4.08
C ILE A 317 18.67 -17.54 -4.26
N PRO A 318 19.77 -18.09 -3.69
CA PRO A 318 20.24 -19.46 -3.96
C PRO A 318 19.43 -20.53 -3.21
N TYR A 319 18.15 -20.65 -3.55
CA TYR A 319 17.24 -21.59 -2.91
C TYR A 319 17.58 -23.06 -3.26
N ALA A 320 17.81 -23.37 -4.54
CA ALA A 320 18.04 -24.74 -4.99
C ALA A 320 19.39 -25.27 -4.50
N GLU A 321 20.42 -24.43 -4.44
CA GLU A 321 21.72 -24.78 -3.87
C GLU A 321 21.62 -25.16 -2.38
N VAL A 322 20.98 -24.32 -1.58
CA VAL A 322 20.79 -24.60 -0.15
C VAL A 322 19.90 -25.83 0.05
N CYS A 323 18.82 -25.96 -0.72
CA CYS A 323 17.94 -27.13 -0.71
C CYS A 323 18.71 -28.43 -1.00
N SER A 324 19.58 -28.40 -2.02
CA SER A 324 20.41 -29.54 -2.40
C SER A 324 21.38 -29.95 -1.28
N SER A 325 21.89 -28.98 -0.51
CA SER A 325 22.74 -29.25 0.65
C SER A 325 22.01 -30.04 1.74
N TYR A 326 20.75 -29.67 2.05
CA TYR A 326 19.91 -30.46 2.97
C TYR A 326 19.56 -31.85 2.42
N GLN A 327 19.35 -31.97 1.10
CA GLN A 327 19.06 -33.25 0.46
C GLN A 327 20.27 -34.20 0.55
N ASN A 328 21.46 -33.68 0.25
CA ASN A 328 22.72 -34.42 0.34
C ASN A 328 23.04 -34.85 1.78
N ALA A 329 22.64 -34.05 2.77
CA ALA A 329 22.76 -34.40 4.19
C ALA A 329 21.67 -35.39 4.67
N GLY A 330 20.68 -35.74 3.84
CA GLY A 330 19.55 -36.60 4.23
C GLY A 330 18.58 -35.96 5.21
N LEU A 331 18.61 -34.62 5.35
CA LEU A 331 17.84 -33.85 6.33
C LEU A 331 16.71 -33.03 5.70
N TYR A 332 16.59 -33.05 4.36
CA TYR A 332 15.54 -32.32 3.65
C TYR A 332 14.15 -32.93 3.87
N ASP A 333 13.20 -32.06 4.19
CA ASP A 333 11.77 -32.36 4.35
C ASP A 333 10.97 -31.16 3.83
N ALA A 334 10.29 -31.33 2.69
CA ALA A 334 9.53 -30.27 2.04
C ALA A 334 8.45 -29.64 2.94
N LYS A 335 7.94 -30.37 3.95
CA LYS A 335 6.94 -29.84 4.89
C LYS A 335 7.57 -28.99 6.01
N LYS A 336 8.89 -29.05 6.17
CA LYS A 336 9.66 -28.38 7.22
C LYS A 336 10.65 -27.35 6.68
N GLU A 337 10.52 -26.91 5.43
CA GLU A 337 11.34 -25.84 4.85
C GLU A 337 11.32 -24.55 5.70
N HIS A 338 10.24 -24.29 6.46
CA HIS A 338 10.12 -23.15 7.37
C HIS A 338 11.01 -23.26 8.62
N LEU A 339 11.52 -24.46 8.95
CA LEU A 339 12.43 -24.71 10.07
C LEU A 339 13.89 -24.88 9.62
N MET A 340 14.13 -24.95 8.31
CA MET A 340 15.45 -25.14 7.72
C MET A 340 16.12 -23.80 7.50
N LYS A 341 17.31 -23.63 8.05
CA LYS A 341 18.10 -22.41 7.92
C LYS A 341 18.51 -22.20 6.46
N GLY A 342 18.18 -21.03 5.92
CA GLY A 342 18.63 -20.54 4.62
C GLY A 342 19.95 -19.78 4.71
N GLU A 343 20.34 -19.17 3.59
CA GLU A 343 21.55 -18.35 3.51
C GLU A 343 21.27 -16.87 3.82
N GLY A 344 22.07 -16.28 4.71
CA GLY A 344 21.94 -14.87 5.10
C GLY A 344 20.81 -14.60 6.09
N THR A 345 20.26 -13.40 6.01
CA THR A 345 19.17 -12.89 6.85
C THR A 345 17.99 -12.45 6.00
N ILE A 346 16.85 -12.18 6.65
CA ILE A 346 15.69 -11.58 5.97
C ILE A 346 16.07 -10.22 5.37
N TRP A 347 16.90 -9.44 6.07
CA TRP A 347 17.38 -8.15 5.58
C TRP A 347 18.25 -8.27 4.32
N ASP A 348 19.13 -9.28 4.25
CA ASP A 348 19.96 -9.50 3.06
C ASP A 348 19.08 -9.81 1.84
N THR A 349 18.08 -10.67 2.02
CA THR A 349 17.11 -10.99 0.96
C THR A 349 16.29 -9.77 0.53
N TYR A 350 15.82 -8.98 1.49
CA TYR A 350 15.14 -7.71 1.22
C TYR A 350 16.01 -6.78 0.35
N ASN A 351 17.30 -6.65 0.69
CA ASN A 351 18.25 -5.84 -0.05
C ASN A 351 18.49 -6.36 -1.46
N VAL A 352 18.67 -7.66 -1.64
CA VAL A 352 18.85 -8.26 -2.98
C VAL A 352 17.65 -7.97 -3.87
N LEU A 353 16.42 -8.19 -3.38
CA LEU A 353 15.21 -7.96 -4.15
C LEU A 353 15.04 -6.49 -4.55
N THR A 354 15.21 -5.59 -3.59
CA THR A 354 15.07 -4.14 -3.81
C THR A 354 16.19 -3.57 -4.67
N GLN A 355 17.43 -4.04 -4.52
CA GLN A 355 18.57 -3.66 -5.36
C GLN A 355 18.38 -4.15 -6.79
N PHE A 356 17.95 -5.39 -6.99
CA PHE A 356 17.66 -5.92 -8.32
C PHE A 356 16.55 -5.12 -8.99
N ALA A 357 15.43 -4.88 -8.30
CA ALA A 357 14.30 -4.12 -8.85
C ALA A 357 14.68 -2.68 -9.24
N SER A 358 15.58 -2.04 -8.49
CA SER A 358 16.03 -0.67 -8.77
C SER A 358 17.13 -0.58 -9.85
N HIS A 359 18.02 -1.56 -9.97
CA HIS A 359 19.22 -1.49 -10.84
C HIS A 359 19.20 -2.41 -12.05
N THR A 360 18.19 -3.28 -12.17
CA THR A 360 18.09 -4.17 -13.32
C THR A 360 18.09 -3.37 -14.61
N THR A 361 18.78 -3.86 -15.64
CA THR A 361 18.74 -3.29 -17.00
C THR A 361 17.74 -4.03 -17.90
N ILE A 362 17.10 -5.08 -17.38
CA ILE A 362 16.17 -5.95 -18.12
C ILE A 362 14.88 -5.16 -18.47
N TRP A 363 14.48 -4.25 -17.59
CA TRP A 363 13.24 -3.48 -17.72
C TRP A 363 13.51 -1.99 -17.72
N LYS A 364 12.55 -1.22 -18.25
CA LYS A 364 12.61 0.25 -18.17
C LYS A 364 12.42 0.71 -16.71
N PRO A 365 12.87 1.91 -16.32
CA PRO A 365 12.73 2.41 -14.96
C PRO A 365 11.28 2.40 -14.43
N ASN A 366 10.29 2.68 -15.29
CA ASN A 366 8.88 2.77 -14.88
C ASN A 366 8.10 1.45 -15.09
N ASP A 367 8.79 0.32 -15.18
CA ASP A 367 8.15 -0.97 -15.42
C ASP A 367 7.46 -1.48 -14.15
N HIS A 368 6.17 -1.83 -14.24
CA HIS A 368 5.37 -2.31 -13.11
C HIS A 368 5.98 -3.52 -12.38
N ARG A 369 6.73 -4.36 -13.09
CA ARG A 369 7.41 -5.55 -12.51
C ARG A 369 8.44 -5.16 -11.44
N ARG A 370 9.11 -4.01 -11.61
CA ARG A 370 10.01 -3.47 -10.59
C ARG A 370 9.24 -3.13 -9.31
N ILE A 371 8.07 -2.49 -9.45
CA ILE A 371 7.17 -2.15 -8.34
C ILE A 371 6.70 -3.44 -7.64
N ALA A 372 6.31 -4.46 -8.41
CA ALA A 372 5.83 -5.73 -7.86
C ALA A 372 6.90 -6.44 -7.00
N ILE A 373 8.15 -6.52 -7.45
CA ILE A 373 9.25 -7.11 -6.67
C ILE A 373 9.51 -6.31 -5.39
N MET A 374 9.52 -4.98 -5.49
CA MET A 374 9.68 -4.09 -4.34
C MET A 374 8.59 -4.28 -3.28
N ASN A 375 7.33 -4.37 -3.71
CA ASN A 375 6.20 -4.66 -2.82
C ASN A 375 6.33 -6.06 -2.18
N GLY A 376 6.76 -7.05 -2.96
CA GLY A 376 7.06 -8.39 -2.44
C GLY A 376 8.15 -8.40 -1.36
N ALA A 377 9.21 -7.60 -1.55
CA ALA A 377 10.27 -7.43 -0.56
C ALA A 377 9.75 -6.79 0.74
N VAL A 378 8.91 -5.75 0.65
CA VAL A 378 8.27 -5.16 1.83
C VAL A 378 7.36 -6.17 2.55
N GLY A 379 6.62 -6.99 1.81
CA GLY A 379 5.84 -8.09 2.36
C GLY A 379 6.68 -9.07 3.19
N LEU A 380 7.89 -9.39 2.70
CA LEU A 380 8.86 -10.22 3.44
C LEU A 380 9.32 -9.55 4.74
N LEU A 381 9.66 -8.26 4.72
CA LEU A 381 10.13 -7.51 5.90
C LEU A 381 9.10 -7.47 7.04
N LYS A 382 7.81 -7.36 6.70
CA LYS A 382 6.72 -7.23 7.68
C LYS A 382 6.32 -8.55 8.32
N ARG A 383 6.46 -9.66 7.59
CA ARG A 383 6.06 -10.98 8.06
C ARG A 383 6.84 -11.37 9.30
N GLU A 384 6.20 -12.15 10.18
CA GLU A 384 6.94 -12.81 11.25
C GLU A 384 7.92 -13.81 10.64
N PRO A 385 9.22 -13.76 11.00
CA PRO A 385 10.20 -14.72 10.53
C PRO A 385 9.75 -16.15 10.81
N ASP A 386 9.90 -17.04 9.82
CA ASP A 386 9.54 -18.45 9.97
C ASP A 386 10.37 -19.13 11.10
N ILE A 387 11.62 -18.71 11.32
CA ILE A 387 12.56 -19.35 12.26
C ILE A 387 12.72 -18.56 13.57
N VAL A 388 12.41 -19.22 14.69
CA VAL A 388 12.76 -18.79 16.06
C VAL A 388 13.75 -19.76 16.73
N ASN A 389 13.76 -21.04 16.34
CA ASN A 389 14.73 -22.08 16.74
C ASN A 389 15.12 -22.89 15.48
N TYR A 390 16.39 -23.30 15.34
CA TYR A 390 16.90 -23.82 14.06
C TYR A 390 17.39 -25.28 14.11
N LEU A 391 17.14 -26.01 13.01
CA LEU A 391 17.93 -27.16 12.59
C LEU A 391 19.07 -26.63 11.70
N ASP A 392 20.31 -26.66 12.21
CA ASP A 392 21.50 -26.29 11.44
C ASP A 392 22.18 -27.55 10.90
N ILE A 393 22.74 -27.46 9.70
CA ILE A 393 23.62 -28.48 9.13
C ILE A 393 25.07 -28.01 9.06
N TYR A 394 25.35 -26.78 9.54
CA TYR A 394 26.68 -26.17 9.60
C TYR A 394 27.10 -25.88 11.05
#